data_AF-A0A921MZN9-F1
#
_entry.id   AF-A0A921MZN9-F1
#
_cell.length_a   1.000
_cell.length_b   1.000
_cell.length_c   1.000
_cell.angle_alpha   90.00
_cell.angle_beta   90.00
_cell.angle_gamma   90.00
#
_symmetry.space_group_name_H-M   'P 1'
#
loop_
_entity.id
_entity.type
_entity.pdbx_description
1 polymer ?
#
loop_
_entity_poly.entity_id
_entity_poly.type
_entity_poly.pdbx_seq_one_letter_code
_entity_poly.pdbx_strand_id
1 'polypeptide(L)'
;MFNSYNNQNPYFNPYFNTPQPQTTIPNMRFNSLQGKSIDNLEVVKAMDIPLDGSISYFPLVDGSAIVTKQLQQDGTSKITIYKPIEADEAVTTK
;
A
#
# COMPACT_ATOMS: atom_id res chain seq x y z
N MET A 1 2.05 -59.71 -38.44
CA MET A 1 2.80 -58.56 -38.98
C MET A 1 1.80 -57.69 -39.75
N PHE A 2 1.70 -56.41 -39.36
CA PHE A 2 1.03 -55.27 -40.02
C PHE A 2 -0.49 -55.33 -40.32
N ASN A 3 -1.29 -54.62 -39.51
CA ASN A 3 -2.54 -53.97 -39.93
C ASN A 3 -2.29 -52.45 -39.90
N SER A 4 -2.16 -51.78 -41.05
CA SER A 4 -3.22 -51.23 -41.93
C SER A 4 -3.94 -50.01 -41.35
N TYR A 5 -3.41 -48.86 -41.78
CA TYR A 5 -3.98 -47.54 -42.04
C TYR A 5 -5.37 -47.20 -41.48
N ASN A 6 -5.32 -46.24 -40.57
CA ASN A 6 -6.38 -45.42 -40.02
C ASN A 6 -6.91 -44.44 -41.10
N ASN A 7 -8.23 -44.44 -41.33
CA ASN A 7 -8.91 -43.43 -42.12
C ASN A 7 -10.32 -43.19 -41.52
N GLN A 8 -10.77 -41.93 -41.64
CA GLN A 8 -12.11 -41.41 -41.39
C GLN A 8 -12.51 -41.00 -39.95
N ASN A 9 -12.22 -39.73 -39.67
CA ASN A 9 -13.20 -38.74 -39.13
C ASN A 9 -14.50 -38.72 -40.00
N PRO A 10 -15.63 -38.04 -39.67
CA PRO A 10 -15.83 -36.96 -38.67
C PRO A 10 -17.23 -36.94 -37.98
N TYR A 11 -17.47 -35.88 -37.19
CA TYR A 11 -18.75 -35.19 -36.91
C TYR A 11 -19.52 -35.48 -35.59
N PHE A 12 -19.42 -34.51 -34.67
CA PHE A 12 -20.46 -33.51 -34.30
C PHE A 12 -20.88 -33.42 -32.81
N ASN A 13 -20.75 -32.17 -32.29
CA ASN A 13 -21.54 -31.48 -31.26
C ASN A 13 -21.46 -31.88 -29.76
N PRO A 14 -21.90 -31.01 -28.83
CA PRO A 14 -21.87 -29.54 -28.79
C PRO A 14 -21.35 -28.99 -27.42
N TYR A 15 -20.87 -27.74 -27.44
CA TYR A 15 -20.94 -26.76 -26.36
C TYR A 15 -20.97 -27.24 -24.89
N PHE A 16 -19.82 -27.24 -24.23
CA PHE A 16 -19.73 -26.97 -22.80
C PHE A 16 -18.97 -25.67 -22.60
N ASN A 17 -19.72 -24.57 -22.62
CA ASN A 17 -19.24 -23.26 -22.20
C ASN A 17 -19.83 -22.99 -20.82
N THR A 18 -19.10 -23.38 -19.78
CA THR A 18 -19.40 -22.99 -18.40
C THR A 18 -18.83 -21.60 -18.16
N PRO A 19 -19.64 -20.55 -17.93
CA PRO A 19 -19.10 -19.26 -17.53
C PRO A 19 -18.51 -19.38 -16.13
N GLN A 20 -17.19 -19.28 -16.01
CA GLN A 20 -16.55 -19.04 -14.72
C GLN A 20 -17.01 -17.67 -14.21
N PRO A 21 -17.59 -17.56 -13.00
CA PRO A 21 -17.83 -16.28 -12.38
C PRO A 21 -16.47 -15.67 -12.03
N GLN A 22 -16.04 -14.71 -12.84
CA GLN A 22 -14.90 -13.86 -12.52
C GLN A 22 -15.33 -12.95 -11.37
N THR A 23 -15.12 -13.42 -10.14
CA THR A 23 -15.26 -12.61 -8.94
C THR A 23 -14.21 -11.51 -9.01
N THR A 24 -14.62 -10.36 -9.56
CA THR A 24 -13.93 -9.09 -9.39
C THR A 24 -13.99 -8.76 -7.90
N ILE A 25 -12.97 -9.19 -7.16
CA ILE A 25 -12.76 -8.72 -5.80
C ILE A 25 -12.52 -7.22 -5.94
N PRO A 26 -13.41 -6.34 -5.44
CA PRO A 26 -13.12 -4.92 -5.42
C PRO A 26 -11.84 -4.77 -4.62
N ASN A 27 -10.79 -4.31 -5.30
CA ASN A 27 -9.51 -4.01 -4.71
C ASN A 27 -9.78 -2.83 -3.75
N MET A 28 -10.20 -3.16 -2.53
CA MET A 28 -10.32 -2.21 -1.44
C MET A 28 -8.91 -1.68 -1.25
N ARG A 29 -8.68 -0.49 -1.83
CA ARG A 29 -7.48 0.28 -1.57
C ARG A 29 -7.57 0.66 -0.10
N PHE A 30 -7.10 -0.24 0.76
CA PHE A 30 -6.75 0.10 2.12
C PHE A 30 -5.81 1.27 2.00
N ASN A 31 -6.27 2.42 2.52
CA ASN A 31 -5.49 3.63 2.58
C ASN A 31 -4.38 3.36 3.61
N SER A 32 -3.35 2.62 3.19
CA SER A 32 -2.25 2.22 4.03
C SER A 32 -1.48 3.46 4.41
N LEU A 33 -1.17 3.58 5.70
CA LEU A 33 -0.23 4.59 6.17
C LEU A 33 1.09 4.40 5.42
N GLN A 34 1.59 5.48 4.84
CA GLN A 34 2.85 5.49 4.10
C GLN A 34 3.99 5.83 5.05
N GLY A 35 5.15 5.21 4.83
CA GLY A 35 6.39 5.48 5.56
C GLY A 35 6.98 4.24 6.21
N LYS A 36 7.92 4.44 7.12
CA LYS A 36 8.69 3.37 7.79
C LYS A 36 9.22 3.84 9.13
N SER A 37 9.50 2.91 10.04
CA SER A 37 10.21 3.22 11.27
C SER A 37 11.65 3.67 11.00
N ILE A 38 12.17 4.59 11.81
CA ILE A 38 13.52 5.14 11.68
C ILE A 38 14.21 5.24 13.04
N ASP A 39 15.55 5.28 13.01
CA ASP A 39 16.35 5.40 14.24
C ASP A 39 16.52 6.84 14.70
N ASN A 40 16.58 7.81 13.76
CA ASN A 40 16.80 9.21 14.09
C ASN A 40 16.04 10.17 13.15
N LEU A 41 15.83 11.41 13.61
CA LEU A 41 15.11 12.45 12.88
C LEU A 41 15.80 12.88 11.58
N GLU A 42 17.13 12.87 11.53
CA GLU A 42 17.88 13.39 10.38
C GLU A 42 17.62 12.58 9.10
N VAL A 43 17.39 11.28 9.24
CA VAL A 43 17.04 10.38 8.13
C VAL A 43 15.78 10.85 7.39
N VAL A 44 14.81 11.48 8.08
CA VAL A 44 13.58 12.00 7.45
C VAL A 44 13.86 13.08 6.42
N LYS A 45 14.87 13.92 6.67
CA LYS A 45 15.23 15.02 5.75
C LYS A 45 15.69 14.48 4.40
N ALA A 46 16.46 13.39 4.41
CA ALA A 46 16.96 12.72 3.21
C ALA A 46 15.95 11.78 2.55
N MET A 47 14.83 11.45 3.22
CA MET A 47 13.85 10.51 2.70
C MET A 47 13.00 11.11 1.57
N ASP A 48 12.83 10.35 0.50
CA ASP A 48 11.84 10.67 -0.53
C ASP A 48 10.41 10.46 0.00
N ILE A 49 9.50 11.29 -0.49
CA ILE A 49 8.06 11.25 -0.17
C ILE A 49 7.25 11.40 -1.46
N PRO A 50 5.97 11.01 -1.46
CA PRO A 50 5.09 11.30 -2.58
C PRO A 50 4.92 12.80 -2.82
N LEU A 51 4.83 13.15 -4.11
CA LEU A 51 4.65 14.54 -4.55
C LEU A 51 3.18 14.94 -4.67
N ASP A 52 2.24 14.05 -4.33
CA ASP A 52 0.80 14.29 -4.36
C ASP A 52 0.28 15.04 -3.11
N GLY A 53 1.18 15.39 -2.19
CA GLY A 53 0.86 16.04 -0.94
C GLY A 53 0.33 15.10 0.14
N SER A 54 0.38 13.78 -0.05
CA SER A 54 0.10 12.83 1.03
C SER A 54 1.16 12.91 2.13
N ILE A 55 0.75 12.55 3.36
CA ILE A 55 1.62 12.60 4.54
C ILE A 55 2.32 11.25 4.70
N SER A 56 3.65 11.27 4.74
CA SER A 56 4.46 10.11 5.13
C SER A 56 4.75 10.14 6.63
N TYR A 57 4.62 9.00 7.29
CA TYR A 57 4.76 8.81 8.73
C TYR A 57 6.01 7.99 9.05
N PHE A 58 6.84 8.51 9.94
CA PHE A 58 8.10 7.91 10.35
C PHE A 58 8.16 7.84 11.89
N PRO A 59 7.61 6.78 12.49
CA PRO A 59 7.76 6.55 13.93
C PRO A 59 9.23 6.29 14.26
N LEU A 60 9.72 6.90 15.34
CA LEU A 60 11.02 6.53 15.89
C LEU A 60 10.92 5.13 16.50
N VAL A 61 11.95 4.30 16.31
CA VAL A 61 12.01 2.92 16.83
C VAL A 61 11.98 2.86 18.36
N ASP A 62 12.40 3.93 19.03
CA ASP A 62 12.36 4.08 20.48
C ASP A 62 10.97 4.51 21.01
N GLY A 63 10.02 4.82 20.12
CA GLY A 63 8.68 5.27 20.46
C GLY A 63 8.60 6.71 20.97
N SER A 64 9.69 7.48 20.95
CA SER A 64 9.75 8.83 21.55
C SER A 64 9.05 9.91 20.72
N ALA A 65 8.84 9.68 19.42
CA ALA A 65 8.10 10.57 18.55
C ALA A 65 7.59 9.88 17.28
N ILE A 66 6.58 10.48 16.67
CA ILE A 66 6.22 10.24 15.27
C ILE A 66 6.61 11.48 14.48
N VAL A 67 7.45 11.32 13.46
CA VAL A 67 7.82 12.39 12.54
C VAL A 67 7.00 12.26 11.27
N THR A 68 6.45 13.35 10.78
CA THR A 68 5.79 13.38 9.47
C THR A 68 6.55 14.24 8.48
N LYS A 69 6.46 13.88 7.20
CA LYS A 69 6.95 14.70 6.09
C LYS A 69 5.91 14.76 4.98
N GLN A 70 5.68 15.95 4.46
CA GLN A 70 4.68 16.23 3.43
C GLN A 70 5.23 17.25 2.43
N LEU A 71 4.94 17.05 1.14
CA LEU A 71 5.17 18.08 0.12
C LEU A 71 4.00 19.08 0.14
N GLN A 72 4.31 20.35 0.31
CA GLN A 72 3.35 21.43 0.27
C GLN A 72 3.10 21.89 -1.18
N GLN A 73 1.98 22.56 -1.42
CA GLN A 73 1.61 23.07 -2.76
C GLN A 73 2.61 24.12 -3.30
N ASP A 74 3.36 24.78 -2.42
CA ASP A 74 4.42 25.73 -2.78
C ASP A 74 5.76 25.04 -3.13
N GLY A 75 5.80 23.71 -3.16
CA GLY A 75 7.00 22.92 -3.44
C GLY A 75 7.93 22.72 -2.26
N THR A 76 7.61 23.25 -1.07
CA THR A 76 8.42 23.07 0.13
C THR A 76 8.08 21.77 0.85
N SER A 77 9.04 21.20 1.59
CA SER A 77 8.77 20.06 2.47
C SER A 77 8.43 20.53 3.88
N LYS A 78 7.28 20.13 4.41
CA LYS A 78 6.92 20.34 5.81
C LYS A 78 7.27 19.11 6.64
N ILE A 79 8.01 19.31 7.73
CA ILE A 79 8.30 18.28 8.73
C ILE A 79 7.61 18.65 10.03
N THR A 80 6.81 17.74 10.60
CA THR A 80 6.15 17.91 11.91
C THR A 80 6.58 16.79 12.85
N ILE A 81 6.84 17.12 14.11
CA ILE A 81 7.26 16.14 15.14
C ILE A 81 6.16 16.08 16.19
N TYR A 82 5.57 14.89 16.35
CA TYR A 82 4.58 14.60 17.38
C TYR A 82 5.27 13.84 18.50
N LYS A 83 5.30 14.43 19.69
CA LYS A 83 5.77 13.75 20.90
C LYS A 83 4.57 13.20 21.67
N PRO A 84 4.66 11.98 22.22
CA PRO A 84 3.62 11.48 23.12
C PRO A 84 3.56 12.38 24.36
N ILE A 85 2.34 12.63 24.83
CA ILE A 85 2.07 13.27 26.13
C ILE A 85 1.52 12.20 27.07
N GLU A 86 1.94 12.22 28.33
CA GLU A 86 1.34 11.35 29.33
C GLU A 86 -0.11 11.76 29.60
N ALA A 87 -0.97 10.80 29.88
CA ALA A 87 -2.41 10.99 29.96
C ALA A 87 -2.83 12.06 31.00
N ASP A 88 -2.02 12.25 32.05
CA ASP A 88 -2.32 13.18 33.14
C ASP A 88 -2.02 14.65 32.78
N GLU A 89 -1.12 14.92 31.82
CA GLU A 89 -0.75 16.28 31.42
C GLU A 89 -1.68 16.87 30.35
N ALA A 90 -2.43 16.02 29.64
CA ALA A 90 -3.29 16.44 28.52
C ALA A 90 -4.49 17.30 28.95
N VAL A 91 -4.81 17.35 30.25
CA VAL A 91 -6.03 17.99 30.77
C VAL A 91 -5.82 19.49 31.09
N THR A 92 -4.58 19.96 31.26
CA THR A 92 -4.31 21.30 31.82
C THR A 92 -4.21 22.42 30.79
N THR A 93 -4.26 22.13 29.48
CA THR A 93 -4.19 23.16 28.43
C THR A 93 -5.56 23.39 27.78
N LYS A 94 -6.41 24.17 28.45
CA LYS A 94 -7.63 24.78 27.86
C LYS A 94 -7.81 26.20 28.35
#